data_AF-A0AAU5S9B4-F1
#
_entry.id   AF-A0AAU5S9B4-F1
#
_cell.length_a   1.000
_cell.length_b   1.000
_cell.length_c   1.000
_cell.angle_alpha   90.00
_cell.angle_beta   90.00
_cell.angle_gamma   90.00
#
_symmetry.space_group_name_H-M   'P 1'
#
loop_
_entity.id
_entity.type
_entity.pdbx_description
1 polymer ?
#
loop_
_entity_poly.entity_id
_entity_poly.type
_entity_poly.pdbx_seq_one_letter_code
_entity_poly.pdbx_strand_id
1 'polypeptide(L)'
;MALNPTAVFDMATMVLECVCAALDQVAIELPGQPGCPCRACVVPGAPAWDGCDDPCGQDGAGGQLSVHVARIYPSSTFPAQDQTVLGLRGCMPPPTTAAELVVTLLRCAPVVHENGCPPGCDELTGAAAITYTDQATIYNALTCCLPHTAGRRGRRFVLGASTIVGPQGGCVGVEQRVTVALPGCGPCPGEESL
;
A
#
# COMPACT_ATOMS: atom_id res chain seq x y z
N MET A 1 -6.03 18.30 20.16
CA MET A 1 -4.94 17.33 19.94
C MET A 1 -4.78 17.13 18.44
N ALA A 2 -3.58 17.45 17.95
CA ALA A 2 -3.24 17.34 16.55
C ALA A 2 -2.69 15.95 16.22
N LEU A 3 -2.72 15.60 14.93
CA LEU A 3 -1.99 14.45 14.40
C LEU A 3 -0.49 14.74 14.44
N ASN A 4 0.33 13.78 14.85
CA ASN A 4 1.79 13.93 14.71
C ASN A 4 2.15 14.06 13.21
N PRO A 5 2.88 15.10 12.79
CA PRO A 5 3.22 15.33 11.38
C PRO A 5 3.87 14.14 10.66
N THR A 6 4.65 13.30 11.36
CA THR A 6 5.32 12.14 10.73
C THR A 6 4.48 10.89 10.72
N ALA A 7 3.42 10.79 11.54
CA ALA A 7 2.71 9.53 11.79
C ALA A 7 2.12 8.88 10.52
N VAL A 8 1.75 9.69 9.53
CA VAL A 8 1.23 9.19 8.24
C VAL A 8 2.36 8.60 7.40
N PHE A 9 3.49 9.31 7.32
CA PHE A 9 4.66 8.85 6.58
C PHE A 9 5.26 7.60 7.22
N ASP A 10 5.43 7.60 8.55
CA ASP A 10 5.92 6.45 9.31
C ASP A 10 5.04 5.21 9.09
N MET A 11 3.71 5.41 9.03
CA MET A 11 2.78 4.34 8.73
C MET A 11 2.92 3.84 7.28
N ALA A 12 3.05 4.73 6.30
CA ALA A 12 3.23 4.34 4.90
C ALA A 12 4.53 3.56 4.69
N THR A 13 5.63 4.01 5.30
CA THR A 13 6.94 3.35 5.27
C THR A 13 6.89 1.96 5.90
N MET A 14 6.27 1.83 7.07
CA MET A 14 6.10 0.53 7.72
C MET A 14 5.25 -0.44 6.87
N VAL A 15 4.18 0.05 6.24
CA VAL A 15 3.38 -0.76 5.31
C VAL A 15 4.22 -1.23 4.13
N LEU A 16 5.02 -0.33 3.55
CA LEU A 16 5.94 -0.65 2.45
C LEU A 16 6.92 -1.76 2.86
N GLU A 17 7.61 -1.59 4.00
CA GLU A 17 8.59 -2.55 4.53
C GLU A 17 7.97 -3.91 4.80
N CYS A 18 6.78 -3.95 5.40
CA CYS A 18 6.05 -5.19 5.65
C CYS A 18 5.71 -5.93 4.35
N VAL A 19 5.15 -5.22 3.36
CA VAL A 19 4.77 -5.84 2.08
C VAL A 19 6.02 -6.34 1.35
N CYS A 20 7.09 -5.55 1.36
CA CYS A 20 8.37 -5.93 0.78
C CYS A 20 8.92 -7.23 1.40
N ALA A 21 8.99 -7.31 2.73
CA ALA A 21 9.44 -8.51 3.44
C ALA A 21 8.57 -9.74 3.13
N ALA A 22 7.26 -9.57 2.99
CA ALA A 22 6.36 -10.66 2.62
C ALA A 22 6.59 -11.16 1.18
N LEU A 23 6.82 -10.25 0.22
CA LEU A 23 7.14 -10.61 -1.16
C LEU A 23 8.45 -11.40 -1.23
N ASP A 24 9.48 -10.96 -0.51
CA ASP A 24 10.76 -11.68 -0.45
C ASP A 24 10.59 -13.09 0.15
N GLN A 25 9.81 -13.21 1.21
CA GLN A 25 9.53 -14.52 1.81
C GLN A 25 8.81 -15.46 0.83
N VAL A 26 7.80 -14.97 0.11
CA VAL A 26 7.08 -15.78 -0.89
C VAL A 26 8.00 -16.18 -2.05
N ALA A 27 8.92 -15.31 -2.48
CA ALA A 27 9.90 -15.66 -3.51
C ALA A 27 10.85 -16.80 -3.08
N ILE A 28 11.14 -16.93 -1.78
CA ILE A 28 11.89 -18.07 -1.22
C ILE A 28 11.04 -19.34 -1.24
N GLU A 29 9.76 -19.24 -0.93
CA GLU A 29 8.85 -20.39 -0.81
C GLU A 29 8.32 -20.91 -2.15
N LEU A 30 8.15 -20.03 -3.14
CA LEU A 30 7.56 -20.32 -4.44
C LEU A 30 8.54 -19.99 -5.57
N PRO A 31 9.26 -21.00 -6.11
CA PRO A 31 10.18 -20.80 -7.21
C PRO A 31 9.50 -20.16 -8.43
N GLY A 32 10.11 -19.09 -8.95
CA GLY A 32 9.58 -18.34 -10.09
C GLY A 32 8.69 -17.14 -9.71
N GLN A 33 8.32 -16.99 -8.43
CA GLN A 33 7.67 -15.76 -7.97
C GLN A 33 8.72 -14.65 -7.76
N PRO A 34 8.53 -13.45 -8.33
CA PRO A 34 9.41 -12.32 -8.05
C PRO A 34 9.25 -11.81 -6.62
N GLY A 35 10.38 -11.50 -5.97
CA GLY A 35 10.41 -10.89 -4.64
C GLY A 35 10.02 -9.41 -4.65
N CYS A 36 10.39 -8.71 -3.57
CA CYS A 36 10.22 -7.26 -3.49
C CYS A 36 10.99 -6.56 -4.62
N PRO A 37 10.35 -5.66 -5.39
CA PRO A 37 11.04 -4.96 -6.46
C PRO A 37 12.06 -3.97 -5.92
N CYS A 38 13.13 -3.72 -6.69
CA CYS A 38 14.18 -2.78 -6.30
C CYS A 38 13.65 -1.34 -6.13
N ARG A 39 12.64 -0.98 -6.92
CA ARG A 39 11.90 0.28 -6.80
C ARG A 39 10.74 0.12 -5.81
N ALA A 40 11.07 0.16 -4.52
CA ALA A 40 10.11 0.19 -3.43
C ALA A 40 10.15 1.54 -2.71
N CYS A 41 9.09 2.36 -2.82
CA CYS A 41 9.09 3.70 -2.21
C CYS A 41 7.71 4.20 -1.77
N VAL A 42 7.70 5.07 -0.75
CA VAL A 42 6.53 5.89 -0.43
C VAL A 42 6.49 7.05 -1.43
N VAL A 43 5.35 7.25 -2.09
CA VAL A 43 5.19 8.23 -3.18
C VAL A 43 4.06 9.22 -2.85
N PRO A 44 4.08 10.45 -3.41
CA PRO A 44 3.13 11.50 -3.03
C PRO A 44 1.70 11.29 -3.54
N GLY A 45 1.45 10.33 -4.43
CA GLY A 45 0.15 10.06 -5.04
C GLY A 45 0.18 8.81 -5.92
N ALA A 46 -0.80 8.66 -6.82
CA ALA A 46 -0.81 7.54 -7.74
C ALA A 46 0.51 7.46 -8.55
N PRO A 47 1.19 6.31 -8.59
CA PRO A 47 2.47 6.17 -9.26
C PRO A 47 2.33 6.29 -10.78
N ALA A 48 3.41 6.74 -11.44
CA ALA A 48 3.58 6.52 -12.87
C ALA A 48 3.83 5.02 -13.15
N TRP A 49 3.36 4.55 -14.31
CA TRP A 49 3.45 3.17 -14.76
C TRP A 49 4.68 2.95 -15.65
N ASP A 50 5.79 3.59 -15.29
CA ASP A 50 7.05 3.57 -16.05
C ASP A 50 8.11 2.66 -15.42
N GLY A 51 7.83 2.10 -14.24
CA GLY A 51 8.81 1.34 -13.45
C GLY A 51 8.52 -0.14 -13.32
N CYS A 52 7.69 -0.74 -14.19
CA CYS A 52 7.37 -2.17 -14.05
C CYS A 52 8.39 -3.12 -14.70
N ASP A 53 9.39 -2.57 -15.40
CA ASP A 53 10.38 -3.30 -16.19
C ASP A 53 11.25 -4.24 -15.34
N ASP A 54 11.67 -5.33 -15.98
CA ASP A 54 12.66 -6.31 -15.51
C ASP A 54 13.81 -6.36 -16.53
N PRO A 55 15.11 -6.29 -16.15
CA PRO A 55 15.67 -6.31 -14.80
C PRO A 55 15.81 -4.94 -14.13
N CYS A 56 15.59 -4.93 -12.81
CA CYS A 56 15.81 -3.78 -11.93
C CYS A 56 17.30 -3.78 -11.46
N GLY A 57 18.22 -3.35 -12.33
CA GLY A 57 19.67 -3.45 -12.02
C GLY A 57 20.16 -4.90 -11.95
N GLN A 58 21.26 -5.17 -11.23
CA GLN A 58 21.88 -6.51 -11.18
C GLN A 58 21.33 -7.44 -10.08
N ASP A 59 20.64 -6.91 -9.05
CA ASP A 59 20.39 -7.66 -7.79
C ASP A 59 18.93 -7.65 -7.29
N GLY A 60 17.93 -7.31 -8.11
CA GLY A 60 16.52 -7.22 -7.66
C GLY A 60 15.49 -7.77 -8.66
N ALA A 61 14.30 -8.13 -8.16
CA ALA A 61 13.17 -8.50 -9.01
C ALA A 61 12.64 -7.25 -9.76
N GLY A 62 12.33 -7.38 -11.05
CA GLY A 62 11.67 -6.33 -11.83
C GLY A 62 10.34 -5.88 -11.22
N GLY A 63 9.98 -4.62 -11.47
CA GLY A 63 8.72 -4.05 -10.99
C GLY A 63 8.86 -2.79 -10.13
N GLN A 64 7.72 -2.32 -9.64
CA GLN A 64 7.62 -1.16 -8.75
C GLN A 64 6.61 -1.40 -7.65
N LEU A 65 7.05 -1.31 -6.39
CA LEU A 65 6.19 -1.28 -5.22
C LEU A 65 6.10 0.16 -4.72
N SER A 66 4.88 0.63 -4.48
CA SER A 66 4.67 1.96 -3.94
C SER A 66 3.55 2.01 -2.93
N VAL A 67 3.69 2.91 -1.96
CA VAL A 67 2.64 3.22 -1.00
C VAL A 67 2.37 4.72 -1.07
N HIS A 68 1.11 5.11 -1.23
CA HIS A 68 0.73 6.51 -1.16
C HIS A 68 -0.49 6.71 -0.27
N VAL A 69 -0.66 7.95 0.18
CA VAL A 69 -1.80 8.35 1.01
C VAL A 69 -2.91 8.84 0.08
N ALA A 70 -4.04 8.14 0.06
CA ALA A 70 -5.21 8.59 -0.71
C ALA A 70 -5.92 9.76 -0.01
N ARG A 71 -6.09 9.66 1.32
CA ARG A 71 -6.70 10.71 2.13
C ARG A 71 -6.46 10.49 3.63
N ILE A 72 -6.58 11.59 4.38
CA ILE A 72 -6.63 11.60 5.84
C ILE A 72 -7.95 12.22 6.23
N TYR A 73 -8.68 11.60 7.17
CA TYR A 73 -9.99 12.09 7.56
C TYR A 73 -10.32 11.77 9.02
N PRO A 74 -11.15 12.60 9.68
CA PRO A 74 -11.63 12.33 11.03
C PRO A 74 -12.59 11.14 11.06
N SER A 75 -12.58 10.36 12.14
CA SER A 75 -13.49 9.23 12.31
C SER A 75 -13.90 9.04 13.78
N SER A 76 -15.17 9.25 14.08
CA SER A 76 -15.77 8.92 15.40
C SER A 76 -16.17 7.45 15.50
N THR A 77 -16.61 6.85 14.39
CA THR A 77 -16.90 5.41 14.27
C THR A 77 -16.02 4.82 13.17
N PHE A 78 -14.85 4.33 13.56
CA PHE A 78 -13.87 3.79 12.61
C PHE A 78 -14.43 2.58 11.82
N PRO A 79 -14.28 2.54 10.47
CA PRO A 79 -13.50 3.43 9.60
C PRO A 79 -14.30 4.56 8.93
N ALA A 80 -15.57 4.80 9.31
CA ALA A 80 -16.42 5.78 8.64
C ALA A 80 -15.91 7.22 8.83
N GLN A 81 -15.98 8.01 7.75
CA GLN A 81 -15.61 9.42 7.80
C GLN A 81 -16.64 10.21 8.63
N ASP A 82 -16.12 10.98 9.58
CA ASP A 82 -16.90 11.93 10.34
C ASP A 82 -17.14 13.20 9.53
N GLN A 83 -18.38 13.69 9.52
CA GLN A 83 -18.80 14.93 8.85
C GLN A 83 -19.31 15.97 9.87
N THR A 84 -19.12 15.72 11.16
CA THR A 84 -19.50 16.64 12.24
C THR A 84 -18.73 17.95 12.10
N VAL A 85 -19.46 19.07 12.14
CA VAL A 85 -18.88 20.42 12.06
C VAL A 85 -18.09 20.72 13.34
N LEU A 86 -16.82 21.07 13.17
CA LEU A 86 -15.94 21.47 14.28
C LEU A 86 -16.11 22.96 14.60
N GLY A 87 -15.76 23.38 15.82
CA GLY A 87 -15.78 24.79 16.23
C GLY A 87 -17.12 25.32 16.72
N LEU A 88 -18.16 24.49 16.75
CA LEU A 88 -19.35 24.76 17.55
C LEU A 88 -18.99 24.58 19.04
N ARG A 89 -19.47 25.49 19.91
CA ARG A 89 -19.15 25.45 21.36
C ARG A 89 -19.41 24.05 21.92
N GLY A 90 -18.36 23.39 22.42
CA GLY A 90 -18.45 22.06 23.06
C GLY A 90 -18.16 20.85 22.15
N CYS A 91 -17.82 21.03 20.86
CA CYS A 91 -17.40 19.92 20.02
C CYS A 91 -15.96 19.50 20.34
N MET A 92 -15.79 18.33 20.98
CA MET A 92 -14.49 17.69 21.08
C MET A 92 -14.06 17.18 19.70
N PRO A 93 -12.78 17.35 19.32
CA PRO A 93 -12.28 16.79 18.08
C PRO A 93 -12.46 15.26 18.07
N PRO A 94 -12.74 14.66 16.90
CA PRO A 94 -12.99 13.24 16.80
C PRO A 94 -11.83 12.43 17.40
N PRO A 95 -12.15 11.33 18.12
CA PRO A 95 -11.16 10.59 18.92
C PRO A 95 -10.15 9.83 18.05
N THR A 96 -10.38 9.72 16.74
CA THR A 96 -9.53 8.97 15.83
C THR A 96 -9.37 9.70 14.50
N THR A 97 -8.14 9.76 14.03
CA THR A 97 -7.83 10.14 12.65
C THR A 97 -7.57 8.86 11.86
N ALA A 98 -8.26 8.71 10.73
CA ALA A 98 -8.04 7.62 9.79
C ALA A 98 -7.15 8.10 8.64
N ALA A 99 -6.21 7.26 8.23
CA ALA A 99 -5.51 7.41 6.96
C ALA A 99 -5.88 6.25 6.05
N GLU A 100 -6.24 6.58 4.81
CA GLU A 100 -6.41 5.61 3.75
C GLU A 100 -5.13 5.59 2.91
N LEU A 101 -4.46 4.44 2.93
CA LEU A 101 -3.26 4.16 2.17
C LEU A 101 -3.62 3.27 0.98
N VAL A 102 -2.86 3.41 -0.09
CA VAL A 102 -2.96 2.56 -1.28
C VAL A 102 -1.59 1.97 -1.53
N VAL A 103 -1.51 0.65 -1.49
CA VAL A 103 -0.35 -0.14 -1.88
C VAL A 103 -0.53 -0.50 -3.34
N THR A 104 0.41 -0.11 -4.19
CA THR A 104 0.41 -0.44 -5.62
C THR A 104 1.68 -1.22 -5.95
N LEU A 105 1.52 -2.44 -6.48
CA LEU A 105 2.62 -3.26 -7.01
C LEU A 105 2.42 -3.45 -8.50
N LEU A 106 3.38 -3.01 -9.30
CA LEU A 106 3.40 -3.15 -10.77
C LEU A 106 4.45 -4.16 -11.20
N ARG A 107 4.10 -5.00 -12.18
CA ARG A 107 4.96 -5.98 -12.85
C ARG A 107 4.79 -5.87 -14.37
N CYS A 108 5.72 -6.46 -15.13
CA CYS A 108 5.58 -6.58 -16.57
C CYS A 108 4.39 -7.45 -16.95
N ALA A 109 3.59 -6.97 -17.89
CA ALA A 109 2.60 -7.76 -18.61
C ALA A 109 3.21 -8.22 -19.95
N PRO A 110 2.91 -9.44 -20.42
CA PRO A 110 3.24 -9.85 -21.77
C PRO A 110 2.64 -8.88 -22.79
N VAL A 111 3.48 -8.40 -23.71
CA VAL A 111 3.10 -7.47 -24.80
C VAL A 111 3.30 -8.13 -26.16
N VAL A 112 2.83 -7.45 -27.21
CA VAL A 112 3.03 -7.87 -28.60
C VAL A 112 4.53 -8.06 -28.87
N HIS A 113 4.90 -9.19 -29.46
CA HIS A 113 6.29 -9.50 -29.80
C HIS A 113 6.78 -8.66 -31.00
N GLU A 114 8.10 -8.66 -31.24
CA GLU A 114 8.72 -7.90 -32.35
C GLU A 114 8.18 -8.26 -33.75
N ASN A 115 7.68 -9.48 -33.92
CA ASN A 115 7.05 -9.94 -35.16
C ASN A 115 5.59 -9.51 -35.32
N GLY A 116 5.05 -8.73 -34.37
CA GLY A 116 3.66 -8.28 -34.36
C GLY A 116 2.64 -9.31 -33.85
N CYS A 117 3.08 -10.48 -33.40
CA CYS A 117 2.18 -11.48 -32.83
C CYS A 117 1.79 -11.12 -31.38
N PRO A 118 0.52 -11.34 -30.99
CA PRO A 118 0.11 -11.19 -29.60
C PRO A 118 0.77 -12.26 -28.71
N PRO A 119 0.87 -12.02 -27.39
CA PRO A 119 1.41 -13.00 -26.45
C PRO A 119 0.56 -14.27 -26.41
N GLY A 120 1.22 -15.40 -26.16
CA GLY A 120 0.56 -16.70 -26.05
C GLY A 120 -0.25 -16.84 -24.76
N CYS A 121 -1.20 -17.77 -24.74
CA CYS A 121 -1.97 -18.06 -23.53
C CYS A 121 -1.10 -18.51 -22.35
N ASP A 122 0.00 -19.23 -22.62
CA ASP A 122 0.92 -19.70 -21.57
C ASP A 122 1.66 -18.54 -20.91
N GLU A 123 2.07 -17.53 -21.69
CA GLU A 123 2.71 -16.31 -21.17
C GLU A 123 1.73 -15.49 -20.32
N LEU A 124 0.50 -15.33 -20.81
CA LEU A 124 -0.57 -14.66 -20.07
C LEU A 124 -0.92 -15.40 -18.77
N THR A 125 -0.92 -16.74 -18.81
CA THR A 125 -1.18 -17.58 -17.62
C THR A 125 -0.05 -17.45 -16.61
N GLY A 126 1.21 -17.41 -17.05
CA GLY A 126 2.36 -17.16 -16.18
C GLY A 126 2.29 -15.79 -15.50
N ALA A 127 2.00 -14.74 -16.27
CA ALA A 127 1.84 -13.39 -15.72
C ALA A 127 0.65 -13.28 -14.75
N ALA A 128 -0.46 -13.96 -15.05
CA ALA A 128 -1.62 -14.03 -14.15
C ALA A 128 -1.28 -14.74 -12.84
N ALA A 129 -0.55 -15.86 -12.88
CA ALA A 129 -0.12 -16.58 -11.69
C ALA A 129 0.74 -15.70 -10.76
N ILE A 130 1.69 -14.95 -11.34
CA ILE A 130 2.50 -13.98 -10.60
C ILE A 130 1.63 -12.90 -9.97
N THR A 131 0.74 -12.29 -10.77
CA THR A 131 -0.11 -11.17 -10.32
C THR A 131 -1.07 -11.60 -9.21
N TYR A 132 -1.68 -12.78 -9.31
CA TYR A 132 -2.60 -13.29 -8.29
C TYR A 132 -1.87 -13.68 -7.00
N THR A 133 -0.66 -14.21 -7.12
CA THR A 133 0.19 -14.53 -5.97
C THR A 133 0.62 -13.25 -5.26
N ASP A 134 1.07 -12.24 -6.00
CA ASP A 134 1.39 -10.91 -5.49
C ASP A 134 0.17 -10.29 -4.77
N GLN A 135 -1.02 -10.40 -5.36
CA GLN A 135 -2.26 -9.93 -4.76
C GLN A 135 -2.55 -10.57 -3.40
N ALA A 136 -2.49 -11.90 -3.33
CA ALA A 136 -2.68 -12.64 -2.09
C ALA A 136 -1.59 -12.31 -1.06
N THR A 137 -0.35 -12.14 -1.51
CA THR A 137 0.80 -11.80 -0.66
C THR A 137 0.61 -10.44 0.00
N ILE A 138 0.24 -9.41 -0.76
CA ILE A 138 -0.01 -8.07 -0.23
C ILE A 138 -1.15 -8.11 0.80
N TYR A 139 -2.26 -8.80 0.48
CA TYR A 139 -3.39 -8.93 1.39
C TYR A 139 -2.99 -9.59 2.72
N ASN A 140 -2.23 -10.68 2.64
CA ASN A 140 -1.75 -11.42 3.82
C ASN A 140 -0.73 -10.61 4.62
N ALA A 141 0.19 -9.92 3.95
CA ALA A 141 1.18 -9.05 4.58
C ALA A 141 0.51 -8.00 5.46
N LEU A 142 -0.48 -7.28 4.93
CA LEU A 142 -1.22 -6.28 5.69
C LEU A 142 -2.02 -6.89 6.86
N THR A 143 -2.65 -8.04 6.62
CA THR A 143 -3.40 -8.77 7.66
C THR A 143 -2.51 -9.19 8.83
N CYS A 144 -1.28 -9.64 8.54
CA CYS A 144 -0.36 -10.17 9.53
C CYS A 144 0.48 -9.08 10.21
N CYS A 145 0.90 -8.04 9.49
CA CYS A 145 1.76 -7.01 10.04
C CYS A 145 0.99 -5.99 10.87
N LEU A 146 -0.10 -5.42 10.35
CA LEU A 146 -0.78 -4.27 10.96
C LEU A 146 -1.20 -4.48 12.43
N PRO A 147 -1.67 -5.67 12.87
CA PRO A 147 -1.94 -5.91 14.28
C PRO A 147 -0.76 -5.63 15.23
N HIS A 148 0.49 -5.76 14.76
CA HIS A 148 1.71 -5.62 15.55
C HIS A 148 2.30 -4.19 15.56
N THR A 149 1.61 -3.24 14.94
CA THR A 149 2.14 -1.89 14.64
C THR A 149 1.71 -0.81 15.64
N ALA A 150 1.14 -1.22 16.76
CA ALA A 150 0.71 -0.36 17.85
C ALA A 150 0.88 -1.09 19.19
N GLY A 151 0.49 -0.46 20.31
CA GLY A 151 0.60 -1.05 21.64
C GLY A 151 -0.22 -2.34 21.84
N ARG A 152 -0.37 -2.78 23.09
CA ARG A 152 -0.92 -4.10 23.49
C ARG A 152 -2.25 -4.54 22.84
N ARG A 153 -3.08 -3.63 22.34
CA ARG A 153 -4.37 -3.94 21.67
C ARG A 153 -4.27 -4.03 20.14
N GLY A 154 -3.09 -3.79 19.59
CA GLY A 154 -2.85 -3.71 18.15
C GLY A 154 -3.48 -2.49 17.49
N ARG A 155 -3.17 -2.30 16.21
CA ARG A 155 -3.74 -1.21 15.41
C ARG A 155 -5.12 -1.59 14.90
N ARG A 156 -6.05 -0.64 14.91
CA ARG A 156 -7.34 -0.80 14.22
C ARG A 156 -7.13 -0.48 12.74
N PHE A 157 -7.52 -1.40 11.87
CA PHE A 157 -7.44 -1.23 10.43
C PHE A 157 -8.59 -1.96 9.73
N VAL A 158 -8.90 -1.54 8.52
CA VAL A 158 -9.85 -2.20 7.62
C VAL A 158 -9.16 -2.33 6.27
N LEU A 159 -9.13 -3.55 5.74
CA LEU A 159 -8.67 -3.80 4.37
C LEU A 159 -9.80 -3.46 3.41
N GLY A 160 -9.50 -2.60 2.44
CA GLY A 160 -10.38 -2.32 1.31
C GLY A 160 -10.31 -3.42 0.26
N ALA A 161 -11.02 -3.22 -0.84
CA ALA A 161 -10.93 -4.10 -2.00
C ALA A 161 -9.49 -4.13 -2.53
N SER A 162 -9.08 -5.33 -2.93
CA SER A 162 -7.87 -5.59 -3.70
C SER A 162 -8.27 -5.66 -5.18
N THR A 163 -7.68 -4.82 -6.02
CA THR A 163 -8.05 -4.73 -7.43
C THR A 163 -6.82 -4.91 -8.32
N ILE A 164 -6.97 -5.70 -9.36
CA ILE A 164 -5.99 -5.77 -10.44
C ILE A 164 -6.24 -4.58 -11.36
N VAL A 165 -5.16 -3.89 -11.72
CA VAL A 165 -5.18 -2.70 -12.56
C VAL A 165 -4.35 -2.93 -13.82
N GLY A 166 -4.72 -2.28 -14.91
CA GLY A 166 -3.99 -2.32 -16.18
C GLY A 166 -4.59 -3.30 -17.20
N PRO A 167 -3.85 -3.69 -18.25
CA PRO A 167 -2.47 -3.29 -18.54
C PRO A 167 -2.37 -1.87 -19.13
N GLN A 168 -1.33 -1.12 -18.75
CA GLN A 168 -1.02 0.19 -19.35
C GLN A 168 0.48 0.30 -19.59
N GLY A 169 0.89 0.59 -20.83
CA GLY A 169 2.30 0.72 -21.18
C GLY A 169 3.12 -0.56 -20.99
N GLY A 170 2.49 -1.74 -21.02
CA GLY A 170 3.16 -3.01 -20.74
C GLY A 170 3.25 -3.37 -19.25
N CYS A 171 2.67 -2.56 -18.36
CA CYS A 171 2.61 -2.85 -16.94
C CYS A 171 1.22 -3.35 -16.53
N VAL A 172 1.16 -4.31 -15.62
CA VAL A 172 -0.04 -4.76 -14.90
C VAL A 172 0.27 -4.74 -13.41
N GLY A 173 -0.75 -4.59 -12.56
CA GLY A 173 -0.46 -4.58 -11.14
C GLY A 173 -1.65 -4.80 -10.24
N VAL A 174 -1.37 -4.71 -8.95
CA VAL A 174 -2.33 -4.85 -7.86
C VAL A 174 -2.38 -3.53 -7.10
N GLU A 175 -3.59 -3.05 -6.85
CA GLU A 175 -3.87 -1.99 -5.89
C GLU A 175 -4.63 -2.56 -4.69
N GLN A 176 -4.04 -2.42 -3.51
CA GLN A 176 -4.65 -2.78 -2.24
C GLN A 176 -4.84 -1.53 -1.40
N ARG A 177 -6.10 -1.22 -1.09
CA ARG A 177 -6.43 -0.10 -0.20
C ARG A 177 -6.46 -0.58 1.25
N VAL A 178 -5.94 0.20 2.18
CA VAL A 178 -6.03 -0.08 3.61
C VAL A 178 -6.29 1.20 4.38
N THR A 179 -7.31 1.16 5.24
CA THR A 179 -7.61 2.25 6.16
C THR A 179 -7.08 1.90 7.54
N VAL A 180 -6.28 2.78 8.12
CA VAL A 180 -5.65 2.59 9.43
C VAL A 180 -6.05 3.71 10.39
N ALA A 181 -6.30 3.35 11.65
CA ALA A 181 -6.42 4.32 12.71
C ALA A 181 -5.01 4.80 13.09
N LEU A 182 -4.77 6.09 12.98
CA LEU A 182 -3.54 6.72 13.43
C LEU A 182 -3.60 6.99 14.93
N PRO A 183 -2.46 6.92 15.65
CA PRO A 183 -2.40 7.39 17.03
C PRO A 183 -2.75 8.88 17.05
N GLY A 184 -3.80 9.23 17.79
CA GLY A 184 -4.04 10.61 18.16
C GLY A 184 -3.07 11.03 19.26
N CYS A 185 -2.89 12.34 19.39
CA CYS A 185 -2.26 13.06 20.51
C CYS A 185 -0.83 13.53 20.27
N GLY A 186 -0.67 14.55 19.42
CA GLY A 186 0.34 15.61 19.60
C GLY A 186 -0.31 16.91 20.11
N PRO A 187 0.48 17.82 20.74
CA PRO A 187 -0.01 19.15 21.10
C PRO A 187 -0.41 19.93 19.83
N CYS A 188 -1.42 20.80 19.92
CA CYS A 188 -1.70 21.71 18.81
C CYS A 188 -0.54 22.72 18.68
N PRO A 189 -0.26 23.25 17.48
CA PRO A 189 0.71 24.32 17.33
C PRO A 189 0.38 25.50 18.26
N GLY A 190 1.32 25.88 19.12
CA GLY A 190 1.15 26.96 20.10
C GLY A 190 0.56 26.55 21.46
N GLU A 191 0.20 25.28 21.66
CA GLU A 191 -0.07 24.74 23.00
C GLU A 191 1.26 24.25 23.60
N GLU A 192 1.73 24.87 24.68
CA GLU A 192 2.88 24.37 25.44
C GLU A 192 2.53 22.99 26.02
N SER A 193 3.42 22.01 25.81
CA SER A 193 3.33 20.70 26.43
C SER A 193 3.53 20.85 27.94
N LEU A 194 2.41 20.95 28.69
CA LEU A 194 2.39 20.87 30.15
C LEU A 194 2.73 19.45 30.64
#